data_AF-A0AAW8L395-F1
#
_entry.id   AF-A0AAW8L395-F1
#
_cell.length_a   1.000
_cell.length_b   1.000
_cell.length_c   1.000
_cell.angle_alpha   90.00
_cell.angle_beta   90.00
_cell.angle_gamma   90.00
#
_symmetry.space_group_name_H-M   'P 1'
#
loop_
_entity.id
_entity.type
_entity.pdbx_description
1 polymer ?
#
loop_
_entity_poly.entity_id
_entity_poly.type
_entity_poly.pdbx_seq_one_letter_code
_entity_poly.pdbx_strand_id
1 'polypeptide(L)'
;WKQLPLKDAIKTVKGNGQHVLAVFSDPNCPYCKQLEPELDKLKDVTIYTFIYPLKPQSIVVSRQVWCAPNQSYSWKKLIQQGVKPIAASCANPIDRNL
;
A
#
# COMPACT_ATOMS: atom_id res chain seq x y z
N TRP A 1 0.77 -1.98 17.71
CA TRP A 1 2.04 -1.52 17.10
C TRP A 1 3.13 -2.57 17.12
N LYS A 2 3.62 -3.01 18.29
CA LYS A 2 4.75 -3.97 18.41
C LYS A 2 4.54 -5.35 17.77
N GLN A 3 3.30 -5.72 17.48
CA GLN A 3 2.93 -7.00 16.86
C GLN A 3 2.76 -6.91 15.33
N LEU A 4 2.73 -5.70 14.75
CA LEU A 4 2.54 -5.56 13.30
C LEU A 4 3.83 -5.93 12.55
N PRO A 5 3.78 -6.77 11.51
CA PRO A 5 4.95 -7.12 10.71
C PRO A 5 5.29 -5.98 9.74
N LEU A 6 5.86 -4.87 10.23
CA LEU A 6 6.06 -3.65 9.43
C LEU A 6 6.90 -3.85 8.14
N LYS A 7 7.68 -4.93 8.06
CA LYS A 7 8.43 -5.34 6.85
C LYS A 7 7.52 -5.81 5.71
N ASP A 8 6.28 -6.16 6.02
CA ASP A 8 5.27 -6.67 5.09
C ASP A 8 4.32 -5.54 4.61
N ALA A 9 4.66 -4.28 4.91
CA ALA A 9 3.94 -3.08 4.50
C ALA A 9 4.78 -2.19 3.60
N ILE A 10 4.11 -1.45 2.71
CA ILE A 10 4.69 -0.34 1.96
C ILE A 10 4.89 0.83 2.92
N LYS A 11 6.15 1.27 3.08
CA LYS A 11 6.48 2.41 3.92
C LYS A 11 6.52 3.70 3.11
N THR A 12 5.78 4.71 3.55
CA THR A 12 5.82 6.09 3.03
C THR A 12 6.14 7.04 4.18
N VAL A 13 7.14 7.91 4.01
CA VAL A 13 7.51 8.93 5.01
C VAL A 13 7.19 10.31 4.46
N LYS A 14 6.51 11.13 5.25
CA LYS A 14 6.16 12.52 4.95
C LYS A 14 6.70 13.44 6.05
N GLY A 15 7.35 14.54 5.65
CA GLY A 15 7.97 15.46 6.60
C GLY A 15 9.01 14.76 7.47
N ASN A 16 8.97 15.00 8.78
CA ASN A 16 9.88 14.39 9.74
C ASN A 16 9.47 12.95 10.17
N GLY A 17 8.25 12.50 9.82
CA GLY A 17 7.76 11.15 10.09
C GLY A 17 7.45 10.80 11.56
N GLN A 18 7.30 11.78 12.46
CA GLN A 18 7.15 11.57 13.91
C GLN A 18 5.87 10.79 14.30
N HIS A 19 4.78 10.96 13.56
CA HIS A 19 3.54 10.22 13.78
C HIS A 19 3.55 8.93 12.98
N VAL A 20 2.97 7.87 13.52
CA VAL A 20 3.02 6.56 12.86
C VAL A 20 1.63 6.00 12.68
N LEU A 21 1.31 5.65 11.43
CA LEU A 21 0.02 5.11 11.02
C LEU A 21 0.22 3.77 10.29
N ALA A 22 -0.59 2.77 10.65
CA ALA A 22 -0.75 1.56 9.82
C ALA A 22 -2.10 1.63 9.12
N VAL A 23 -2.10 1.36 7.82
CA VAL A 23 -3.30 1.35 6.98
C VAL A 23 -3.39 0.00 6.28
N PHE A 24 -4.53 -0.67 6.38
CA PHE A 24 -4.83 -1.88 5.62
C PHE A 24 -5.71 -1.46 4.44
N SER A 25 -5.29 -1.75 3.22
CA SER A 25 -5.90 -1.15 2.04
C SER A 25 -5.95 -2.11 0.86
N ASP A 26 -7.08 -2.09 0.14
CA ASP A 26 -7.32 -2.91 -1.04
C ASP A 26 -7.33 -2.04 -2.31
N PRO A 27 -6.62 -2.43 -3.40
CA PRO A 27 -6.50 -1.64 -4.62
C PRO A 27 -7.82 -1.43 -5.41
N ASN A 28 -8.82 -2.27 -5.19
CA ASN A 28 -10.13 -2.23 -5.83
C ASN A 28 -11.26 -1.74 -4.90
N CYS A 29 -10.95 -1.39 -3.66
CA CYS A 29 -11.90 -0.87 -2.67
C CYS A 29 -12.16 0.64 -2.89
N PRO A 30 -13.41 1.06 -3.18
CA PRO A 30 -13.72 2.46 -3.46
C PRO A 30 -13.37 3.42 -2.31
N TYR A 31 -13.66 3.04 -1.07
CA TYR A 31 -13.32 3.85 0.11
C TYR A 31 -11.81 3.97 0.32
N CYS A 32 -11.07 2.91 0.01
CA CYS A 32 -9.62 2.89 0.07
C CYS A 32 -9.01 3.86 -0.95
N LYS A 33 -9.62 3.97 -2.14
CA LYS A 33 -9.26 4.97 -3.14
C LYS A 33 -9.58 6.40 -2.71
N GLN A 34 -10.69 6.60 -2.00
CA GLN A 34 -11.04 7.92 -1.43
C GLN A 34 -10.13 8.30 -0.25
N LEU A 35 -9.64 7.33 0.52
CA LEU A 35 -8.74 7.56 1.65
C LEU A 35 -7.35 8.03 1.22
N GLU A 36 -6.80 7.48 0.13
CA GLU A 36 -5.40 7.75 -0.25
C GLU A 36 -5.08 9.24 -0.48
N PRO A 37 -5.93 10.06 -1.15
CA PRO A 37 -5.74 11.50 -1.22
C PRO A 37 -5.79 12.23 0.14
N GLU A 38 -6.56 11.73 1.11
CA GLU A 38 -6.60 12.30 2.45
C GLU A 38 -5.32 12.01 3.22
N LEU A 39 -4.75 10.81 3.06
CA LEU A 39 -3.43 10.47 3.61
C LEU A 39 -2.31 11.37 3.04
N ASP A 40 -2.46 11.87 1.81
CA ASP A 40 -1.55 12.84 1.19
C ASP A 40 -1.54 14.22 1.84
N LYS A 41 -2.61 14.59 2.56
CA LYS A 41 -2.69 15.89 3.27
C LYS A 41 -1.98 15.86 4.62
N LEU A 42 -1.70 14.68 5.16
CA LEU A 42 -1.02 14.53 6.44
C LEU A 42 0.44 14.99 6.36
N LYS A 43 0.91 15.65 7.43
CA LYS A 43 2.31 16.08 7.60
C LYS A 43 2.97 15.26 8.71
N ASP A 44 4.30 15.14 8.64
CA ASP A 44 5.11 14.58 9.73
C ASP A 44 4.67 13.15 10.15
N VAL A 45 4.37 12.32 9.15
CA VAL A 45 3.82 10.97 9.35
C VAL A 45 4.61 9.91 8.58
N THR A 46 4.84 8.78 9.24
CA THR A 46 5.26 7.52 8.63
C THR A 46 4.03 6.63 8.48
N ILE A 47 3.68 6.30 7.24
CA ILE A 47 2.53 5.45 6.91
C ILE A 47 3.05 4.09 6.46
N TYR A 48 2.57 3.03 7.10
CA TYR A 48 2.78 1.65 6.73
C TYR A 48 1.49 1.10 6.11
N THR A 49 1.45 1.02 4.78
CA THR A 49 0.30 0.49 4.05
C THR A 49 0.48 -1.01 3.83
N PHE A 50 -0.29 -1.81 4.56
CA PHE A 50 -0.46 -3.24 4.33
C PHE A 50 -1.45 -3.43 3.18
N ILE A 51 -0.97 -3.99 2.07
CA ILE A 51 -1.90 -4.34 0.98
C ILE A 51 -2.71 -5.56 1.44
N TYR A 52 -4.03 -5.37 1.56
CA TYR A 52 -4.98 -6.34 2.08
C TYR A 52 -6.04 -6.62 1.01
N PRO A 53 -5.85 -7.62 0.13
CA PRO A 53 -6.74 -7.85 -1.00
C PRO A 53 -8.07 -8.48 -0.55
N LEU A 54 -9.10 -7.66 -0.37
CA LEU A 54 -10.46 -8.04 0.03
C LEU A 54 -11.21 -8.83 -1.04
N LYS A 55 -10.79 -8.75 -2.30
CA LYS A 55 -11.42 -9.45 -3.43
C LYS A 55 -10.39 -10.23 -4.26
N PRO A 56 -10.74 -11.35 -4.89
CA PRO A 56 -9.81 -12.15 -5.68
C PRO A 56 -9.07 -11.35 -6.78
N GLN A 57 -9.77 -10.43 -7.46
CA GLN A 57 -9.18 -9.57 -8.48
C GLN A 57 -8.12 -8.60 -7.95
N SER A 58 -8.07 -8.36 -6.64
CA SER A 58 -7.08 -7.51 -5.99
C SER A 58 -5.74 -8.23 -5.80
N ILE A 59 -5.73 -9.57 -5.75
CA ILE A 59 -4.54 -10.35 -5.38
C ILE A 59 -3.40 -10.13 -6.39
N VAL A 60 -3.67 -10.33 -7.69
CA VAL A 60 -2.63 -10.24 -8.73
C VAL A 60 -2.03 -8.84 -8.79
N VAL A 61 -2.87 -7.81 -8.81
CA VAL A 61 -2.39 -6.42 -8.87
C VAL A 61 -1.65 -6.01 -7.59
N SER A 62 -2.06 -6.53 -6.42
CA SER A 62 -1.36 -6.32 -5.15
C SER A 62 0.06 -6.88 -5.17
N ARG A 63 0.23 -8.10 -5.70
CA ARG A 63 1.55 -8.72 -5.87
C ARG A 63 2.42 -7.92 -6.85
N GLN A 64 1.85 -7.44 -7.95
CA GLN A 64 2.56 -6.60 -8.92
C GLN A 64 3.02 -5.27 -8.32
N VAL A 65 2.18 -4.61 -7.51
CA VAL A 65 2.59 -3.39 -6.78
C VAL A 65 3.74 -3.70 -5.84
N TRP A 66 3.64 -4.79 -5.07
CA TRP A 66 4.69 -5.19 -4.15
C TRP A 66 6.02 -5.47 -4.85
N CYS A 67 5.96 -6.08 -6.03
CA CYS A 67 7.15 -6.41 -6.80
C CYS A 67 7.69 -5.26 -7.66
N ALA A 68 7.07 -4.08 -7.61
CA ALA A 68 7.55 -2.93 -8.35
C ALA A 68 8.86 -2.39 -7.73
N PRO A 69 9.79 -1.83 -8.54
CA PRO A 69 11.01 -1.21 -8.03
C PRO A 69 10.77 -0.10 -7.00
N ASN A 70 9.65 0.61 -7.14
CA ASN A 70 9.18 1.59 -6.16
C ASN A 70 7.72 1.30 -5.80
N GLN A 71 7.55 0.55 -4.71
CA GLN A 71 6.24 0.09 -4.23
C GLN A 71 5.29 1.24 -3.91
N SER A 72 5.76 2.29 -3.21
CA SER A 72 4.91 3.41 -2.79
C SER A 72 4.44 4.24 -3.98
N TYR A 73 5.31 4.48 -4.95
CA TYR A 73 4.93 5.13 -6.20
C TYR A 73 3.92 4.30 -6.99
N SER A 74 4.17 3.00 -7.15
CA SER A 74 3.27 2.09 -7.88
C SER A 74 1.92 1.96 -7.20
N TRP A 75 1.88 1.86 -5.87
CA TRP A 75 0.65 1.86 -5.08
C TRP A 75 -0.17 3.14 -5.33
N LYS A 76 0.47 4.31 -5.20
CA LYS A 76 -0.18 5.60 -5.37
C LYS A 76 -0.74 5.80 -6.78
N LYS A 77 0.05 5.46 -7.81
CA LYS A 77 -0.36 5.50 -9.22
C LYS A 77 -1.56 4.58 -9.49
N LEU A 78 -1.54 3.37 -8.93
CA LEU A 78 -2.65 2.43 -9.07
C LEU A 78 -3.92 2.94 -8.41
N ILE A 79 -3.85 3.31 -7.12
CA ILE A 79 -5.01 3.70 -6.32
C ILE A 79 -5.64 4.99 -6.83
N GLN A 80 -4.82 6.02 -7.10
CA GLN A 80 -5.32 7.36 -7.44
C GLN A 80 -5.59 7.52 -8.94
N GLN A 81 -4.83 6.84 -9.81
CA GLN A 81 -4.87 7.08 -11.27
C GLN A 81 -5.27 5.83 -12.06
N GLY A 82 -5.47 4.67 -11.41
CA GLY A 82 -5.81 3.43 -12.09
C GLY A 82 -4.67 2.84 -12.93
N VAL A 83 -3.45 3.37 -12.82
CA VAL A 83 -2.30 2.91 -13.60
C VAL A 83 -1.79 1.60 -13.00
N LYS A 84 -2.00 0.50 -13.72
CA LYS A 84 -1.53 -0.82 -13.28
C LYS A 84 -0.01 -0.92 -13.38
N PRO A 85 0.67 -1.58 -12.43
CA PRO A 85 2.10 -1.84 -12.54
C PRO A 85 2.39 -2.77 -13.72
N ILE A 86 3.62 -2.69 -14.24
CA ILE A 86 4.12 -3.69 -15.18
C ILE A 86 4.11 -5.05 -14.47
N ALA A 87 3.73 -6.10 -15.20
CA ALA A 87 3.71 -7.44 -14.67
C ALA A 87 5.10 -7.82 -14.14
N ALA A 88 5.17 -8.11 -12.84
CA ALA A 88 6.38 -8.52 -12.14
C ALA A 88 6.03 -9.60 -11.11
N SER A 89 6.96 -10.52 -10.87
CA SER A 89 6.83 -11.61 -9.90
C SER A 89 8.04 -11.63 -8.99
N CYS A 90 7.81 -11.77 -7.69
CA CYS A 90 8.82 -11.80 -6.64
C CYS A 90 8.23 -12.41 -5.36
N ALA A 91 9.09 -12.72 -4.39
CA ALA A 91 8.65 -13.03 -3.04
C ALA A 91 7.90 -11.83 -2.45
N ASN A 92 6.68 -12.06 -1.96
CA ASN A 92 5.79 -11.00 -1.50
C ASN A 92 5.01 -11.44 -0.24
N PRO A 93 4.50 -10.50 0.57
CA PRO A 93 3.79 -10.76 1.80
C PRO A 93 2.27 -10.86 1.61
N ILE A 94 1.74 -10.79 0.39
CA ILE A 94 0.30 -10.58 0.16
C ILE A 94 -0.54 -11.66 0.85
N ASP A 95 -0.09 -12.92 0.82
CA ASP A 95 -0.79 -14.03 1.48
C ASP A 95 -0.62 -14.02 3.01
N ARG A 96 0.44 -13.38 3.55
CA ARG A 96 0.64 -13.19 5.00
C ARG A 96 -0.13 -12.01 5.56
N ASN A 97 -0.49 -11.06 4.69
CA ASN A 97 -1.26 -9.89 5.08
C ASN A 97 -2.76 -10.21 5.20
N LEU A 98 -3.24 -11.30 4.58
CA LEU A 98 -4.64 -11.77 4.60
C LEU A 98 -5.12 -12.22 5.98
#